data_AF-A0A970JPQ7-F1
#
_entry.id   AF-A0A970JPQ7-F1
#
_cell.length_a   1.000
_cell.length_b   1.000
_cell.length_c   1.000
_cell.angle_alpha   90.00
_cell.angle_beta   90.00
_cell.angle_gamma   90.00
#
_symmetry.space_group_name_H-M   'P 1'
#
loop_
_entity.id
_entity.type
_entity.pdbx_description
1 polymer ?
#
loop_
_entity_poly.entity_id
_entity_poly.type
_entity_poly.pdbx_seq_one_letter_code
_entity_poly.pdbx_strand_id
1 'polypeptide(L)' 'LKSKFARAMLGILKITQDNTKATWAKVPLQDFTTNSDIDWSKSIAEIDQQLYAKYGLDETEITFIESKVKEME' A
#
# COMPACT_ATOMS: atom_id res chain seq x y z
N LEU A 1 5.61 -8.26 -2.50
CA LEU A 1 4.64 -7.30 -1.96
C LEU A 1 3.66 -7.00 -3.10
N LYS A 2 2.41 -7.46 -3.03
CA LYS A 2 1.48 -7.39 -4.18
C LYS A 2 0.71 -6.06 -4.27
N SER A 3 0.28 -5.53 -3.13
CA SER A 3 -0.38 -4.22 -3.02
C SER A 3 0.52 -3.09 -3.52
N LYS A 4 -0.06 -2.21 -4.36
CA LYS A 4 0.60 -0.98 -4.81
C LYS A 4 0.73 0.01 -3.67
N PHE A 5 -0.27 0.12 -2.79
CA PHE A 5 -0.23 0.98 -1.61
C PHE A 5 1.02 0.70 -0.75
N ALA A 6 1.23 -0.56 -0.36
CA ALA A 6 2.34 -0.91 0.51
C ALA A 6 3.70 -0.65 -0.16
N ARG A 7 3.79 -0.82 -1.50
CA ARG A 7 5.00 -0.50 -2.27
C ARG A 7 5.24 0.99 -2.39
N ALA A 8 4.19 1.78 -2.57
CA ALA A 8 4.28 3.25 -2.57
C ALA A 8 4.80 3.75 -1.22
N MET A 9 4.24 3.25 -0.11
CA MET A 9 4.68 3.61 1.24
C MET A 9 6.13 3.21 1.52
N LEU A 10 6.55 2.01 1.09
CA LEU A 10 7.94 1.57 1.19
C LEU A 10 8.87 2.44 0.33
N GLY A 11 8.40 2.86 -0.85
CA GLY A 11 9.14 3.70 -1.78
C GLY A 11 9.54 5.07 -1.23
N ILE A 12 8.86 5.57 -0.19
CA ILE A 12 9.18 6.85 0.44
C ILE A 12 10.59 6.87 1.03
N LEU A 13 11.01 5.77 1.67
CA LEU A 13 12.33 5.68 2.32
C LEU A 13 13.30 4.73 1.60
N LYS A 14 12.81 3.90 0.68
CA LYS A 14 13.62 2.94 -0.06
C LYS A 14 14.33 3.59 -1.26
N ILE A 15 15.38 4.35 -0.96
CA ILE A 15 16.21 5.05 -1.96
C ILE A 15 17.23 4.11 -2.62
N THR A 16 17.79 3.17 -1.86
CA THR A 16 18.78 2.18 -2.34
C THR A 16 18.15 0.79 -2.45
N GLN A 17 18.90 -0.17 -3.02
CA GLN A 17 18.47 -1.57 -3.09
C GLN A 17 18.35 -2.23 -1.70
N ASP A 18 19.01 -1.67 -0.70
CA ASP A 18 18.97 -2.18 0.67
C ASP A 18 17.56 -2.06 1.27
N ASN A 19 17.20 -3.04 2.09
CA ASN A 19 15.86 -3.20 2.63
C ASN A 19 15.89 -3.38 4.14
N THR A 20 16.52 -2.42 4.82
CA THR A 20 16.60 -2.41 6.28
C THR A 20 15.22 -2.19 6.91
N LYS A 21 15.08 -2.54 8.19
CA LYS A 21 13.83 -2.30 8.93
C LYS A 21 13.41 -0.81 8.92
N ALA A 22 14.37 0.11 8.87
CA ALA A 22 14.10 1.54 8.88
C ALA A 22 13.34 2.01 7.62
N THR A 23 13.51 1.36 6.47
CA THR A 23 12.80 1.76 5.24
C THR A 23 11.29 1.45 5.31
N TRP A 24 10.87 0.56 6.21
CA TRP A 24 9.47 0.21 6.43
C TRP A 24 8.74 1.16 7.38
N ALA A 25 9.43 2.15 7.95
CA ALA A 25 8.87 3.04 8.98
C ALA A 25 7.64 3.87 8.52
N LYS A 26 7.39 3.97 7.21
CA LYS A 26 6.23 4.66 6.64
C LYS A 26 5.11 3.72 6.21
N VAL A 27 5.31 2.40 6.29
CA VAL A 27 4.28 1.41 5.96
C VAL A 27 3.43 1.18 7.22
N PRO A 28 2.14 1.56 7.21
CA PRO A 28 1.31 1.41 8.40
C PRO A 28 0.97 -0.06 8.64
N LEU A 29 1.02 -0.48 9.91
CA LEU A 29 0.61 -1.81 10.32
C LEU A 29 -0.91 -1.94 10.21
N GLN A 30 -1.38 -3.00 9.54
CA GLN A 30 -2.79 -3.28 9.36
C GLN A 30 -3.27 -4.35 10.32
N ASP A 31 -4.57 -4.31 10.63
CA ASP A 31 -5.26 -5.42 11.25
C ASP A 31 -5.67 -6.42 10.15
N PHE A 32 -5.16 -7.66 10.25
CA PHE A 32 -5.46 -8.75 9.32
C PHE A 32 -6.45 -9.77 9.90
N THR A 33 -7.14 -9.43 11.00
CA THR A 33 -8.19 -10.26 11.56
C THR A 33 -9.51 -10.12 10.78
N THR A 34 -10.46 -11.01 11.04
CA THR A 34 -11.80 -10.98 10.44
C THR A 34 -12.63 -9.77 10.85
N ASN A 35 -12.23 -9.07 11.93
CA ASN A 35 -12.92 -7.89 12.45
C ASN A 35 -12.28 -6.58 11.93
N SER A 36 -11.33 -6.70 11.00
CA SER A 36 -10.69 -5.56 10.35
C SER A 36 -11.72 -4.73 9.59
N ASP A 37 -11.42 -3.44 9.45
CA ASP A 37 -12.13 -2.51 8.59
C ASP A 37 -11.86 -2.77 7.09
N ILE A 38 -10.84 -3.56 6.78
CA ILE A 38 -10.49 -3.98 5.42
C ILE A 38 -10.94 -5.41 5.18
N ASP A 39 -11.67 -5.63 4.09
CA ASP A 39 -11.99 -6.97 3.60
C ASP A 39 -10.80 -7.56 2.82
N TRP A 40 -9.99 -8.35 3.53
CA TRP A 40 -8.82 -9.05 3.00
C TRP A 40 -9.14 -10.24 2.08
N SER A 41 -10.43 -10.61 1.93
CA SER A 41 -10.84 -11.69 1.03
C SER A 41 -10.96 -11.25 -0.43
N LYS A 42 -10.89 -9.94 -0.68
CA LYS A 42 -11.04 -9.30 -1.99
C LYS A 42 -9.77 -9.37 -2.84
N SER A 43 -9.91 -8.94 -4.09
CA SER A 43 -8.76 -8.80 -4.99
C SER A 43 -7.77 -7.74 -4.49
N ILE A 44 -6.51 -7.82 -4.93
CA ILE A 44 -5.47 -6.85 -4.54
C ILE A 44 -5.86 -5.42 -4.93
N ALA A 45 -6.49 -5.23 -6.10
CA ALA A 45 -6.95 -3.92 -6.55
C ALA A 45 -8.05 -3.35 -5.62
N GLU A 46 -9.01 -4.18 -5.21
CA GLU A 46 -10.05 -3.77 -4.25
C GLU A 46 -9.47 -3.48 -2.86
N ILE A 47 -8.46 -4.24 -2.42
CA ILE A 47 -7.77 -3.99 -1.16
C ILE A 47 -7.03 -2.64 -1.23
N ASP A 48 -6.32 -2.35 -2.32
CA ASP A 48 -5.64 -1.07 -2.51
C ASP A 48 -6.63 0.11 -2.46
N GLN A 49 -7.81 -0.01 -3.09
CA GLN A 49 -8.87 1.01 -3.00
C GLN A 49 -9.38 1.21 -1.57
N GLN A 50 -9.59 0.13 -0.81
CA GLN A 50 -9.99 0.23 0.59
C GLN A 50 -8.90 0.92 1.44
N LEU A 51 -7.63 0.64 1.18
CA LEU A 51 -6.50 1.28 1.86
C LEU A 51 -6.39 2.77 1.51
N TYR A 52 -6.59 3.15 0.24
CA TYR A 52 -6.62 4.55 -0.17
C TYR A 52 -7.70 5.34 0.58
N ALA A 53 -8.91 4.77 0.66
CA ALA A 53 -10.02 5.38 1.39
C ALA A 53 -9.73 5.48 2.90
N LYS A 54 -9.19 4.41 3.51
CA LYS A 54 -8.84 4.37 4.94
C LYS A 54 -7.82 5.44 5.33
N TYR A 55 -6.83 5.67 4.48
CA TYR A 55 -5.77 6.65 4.73
C TYR A 55 -6.06 8.04 4.16
N GLY A 56 -7.25 8.25 3.58
CA GLY A 56 -7.70 9.55 3.10
C GLY A 56 -6.90 10.09 1.92
N LEU A 57 -6.43 9.20 1.04
CA LEU A 57 -5.71 9.62 -0.16
C LEU A 57 -6.66 10.32 -1.14
N ASP A 58 -6.16 11.38 -1.77
CA ASP A 58 -6.91 12.08 -2.81
C ASP A 58 -6.75 11.42 -4.19
N GLU A 59 -7.58 11.84 -5.15
CA GLU A 59 -7.57 11.29 -6.52
C GLU A 59 -6.21 11.45 -7.22
N THR A 60 -5.45 12.50 -6.90
CA THR A 60 -4.15 12.76 -7.51
C THR A 60 -3.09 11.81 -6.96
N GLU A 61 -3.12 11.54 -5.65
CA GLU A 61 -2.25 10.58 -4.99
C GLU A 61 -2.55 9.15 -5.47
N ILE A 62 -3.83 8.79 -5.56
CA ILE A 62 -4.27 7.48 -6.08
C ILE A 62 -3.78 7.31 -7.52
N THR A 63 -4.03 8.30 -8.38
CA THR A 63 -3.61 8.26 -9.80
C THR A 63 -2.08 8.15 -9.93
N PHE A 64 -1.34 8.83 -9.06
CA PHE A 64 0.12 8.71 -9.02
C PHE A 64 0.56 7.28 -8.70
N ILE A 65 -0.02 6.66 -7.65
CA ILE A 65 0.31 5.30 -7.25
C ILE A 65 -0.04 4.31 -8.38
N GLU A 66 -1.24 4.42 -8.94
CA GLU A 66 -1.72 3.53 -9.99
C GLU A 66 -0.88 3.61 -11.28
N SER A 67 -0.41 4.82 -11.62
CA SER A 67 0.39 5.03 -12.84
C SER A 67 1.89 4.74 -12.68
N LYS A 68 2.44 4.87 -11.47
CA LYS A 68 3.89 4.71 -11.22
C LYS A 68 4.25 3.36 -10.62
N VAL A 69 3.33 2.73 -9.87
CA VAL A 69 3.59 1.44 -9.23
C VAL A 69 3.05 0.32 -10.09
N LYS A 70 3.96 -0.44 -10.70
CA LYS A 70 3.61 -1.59 -11.54
C LYS A 70 2.89 -2.67 -10.74
N GLU A 71 1.80 -3.21 -11.29
CA GLU A 71 1.13 -4.40 -10.73
C GLU A 71 2.06 -5.61 -10.63
N MET A 72 1.83 -6.44 -9.63
CA MET A 72 2.54 -7.71 -9.44
C MET A 72 1.52 -8.83 -9.29
N GLU A 73 1.73 -9.88 -10.09
CA GLU A 73 0.99 -11.14 -10.04
C GLU A 73 1.34 -11.97 -8.78
#